data_AF-A0A328B374-F1
#
_entry.id   AF-A0A328B374-F1
#
_cell.length_a   1.000
_cell.length_b   1.000
_cell.length_c   1.000
_cell.angle_alpha   90.00
_cell.angle_beta   90.00
_cell.angle_gamma   90.00
#
_symmetry.space_group_name_H-M   'P 1'
#
loop_
_entity.id
_entity.type
_entity.pdbx_description
1 polymer ?
#
loop_
_entity_poly.entity_id
_entity_poly.type
_entity_poly.pdbx_seq_one_letter_code
_entity_poly.pdbx_strand_id
1 'polypeptide(L)'
;MALALYAGLGMGLATAAAAETCRPQPIRWQDDCENLATQTRTGVDRLRYIPLAGDAWLTLGGEARLRIESIDASDFGIAGAPSYLQISRRALIDADLQTPGGLRVFAQLGAVAEEGREPGPRAQDEDELDVPQLFVDLPARIGDMALVARLGRQEIDLSDNRLVTTRDGANVRRSFDGAQLAATWAGARLIVFRFRPVEVRRYAFDDRASATELFTGASLDLPRRGPGLTTLFLFDRARADARFADLSGRERRRTAGVRYARRADGWDMYAQAAYQWGRIEGQPISAAGGAAGAGFTFAAPHSPRLGGLAAFASGDRRAGDGRIGTFDPIYPNSYGLSDAPFLHQTNYVAVAGEGAARFGPAELGAAAYLVGRYATGDAVYGGGKPLEGSTGHGRLTAVLLQASARVALARNLELYASVVRALTGDGVTAAGGKDSTYGRLQLTARF
;
A
#
# COMPACT_ATOMS: atom_id res chain seq x y z
N MET A 1 -0.93 3.71 0.81
CA MET A 1 -0.66 4.23 -0.55
C MET A 1 0.85 4.28 -0.80
N ALA A 2 1.34 3.96 -1.99
CA ALA A 2 2.77 3.81 -2.27
C ALA A 2 3.21 4.72 -3.42
N LEU A 3 4.34 5.37 -3.23
CA LEU A 3 4.62 6.73 -3.70
C LEU A 3 5.44 6.78 -5.00
N ALA A 4 5.08 5.90 -5.94
CA ALA A 4 5.41 6.03 -7.34
C ALA A 4 4.09 6.30 -8.04
N LEU A 5 3.89 7.54 -8.47
CA LEU A 5 2.61 8.13 -8.83
C LEU A 5 1.54 8.20 -7.71
N TYR A 6 1.20 7.15 -6.96
CA TYR A 6 -0.08 7.18 -6.21
C TYR A 6 -0.21 8.20 -5.06
N ALA A 7 0.85 8.79 -4.50
CA ALA A 7 0.68 9.81 -3.45
C ALA A 7 0.73 11.28 -3.94
N GLY A 8 0.93 11.52 -5.24
CA GLY A 8 0.56 12.78 -5.89
C GLY A 8 -0.91 12.83 -6.33
N LEU A 9 -1.63 11.71 -6.22
CA LEU A 9 -2.86 11.44 -6.96
C LEU A 9 -4.16 11.47 -6.13
N GLY A 10 -4.11 12.07 -4.94
CA GLY A 10 -5.27 12.17 -4.05
C GLY A 10 -6.01 13.51 -4.05
N MET A 11 -5.33 14.65 -4.26
CA MET A 11 -5.97 15.95 -4.14
C MET A 11 -5.38 16.89 -5.17
N GLY A 12 -6.18 17.28 -6.16
CA GLY A 12 -5.89 18.49 -6.90
C GLY A 12 -5.69 19.64 -5.90
N LEU A 13 -5.00 20.68 -6.36
CA LEU A 13 -5.36 22.01 -5.91
C LEU A 13 -6.89 22.04 -5.87
N ALA A 14 -7.45 22.11 -4.68
CA ALA A 14 -8.75 22.70 -4.51
C ALA A 14 -8.60 24.13 -5.06
N THR A 15 -8.80 24.30 -6.37
CA THR A 15 -9.70 25.36 -6.76
C THR A 15 -10.95 25.13 -5.91
N ALA A 16 -11.53 26.18 -5.37
CA ALA A 16 -12.69 26.13 -4.50
C ALA A 16 -13.96 25.64 -5.24
N ALA A 17 -13.87 24.53 -5.97
CA ALA A 17 -14.98 23.65 -6.25
C ALA A 17 -15.36 23.02 -4.90
N ALA A 18 -16.62 23.22 -4.50
CA ALA A 18 -17.22 22.66 -3.29
C ALA A 18 -16.72 21.23 -3.07
N ALA A 19 -16.26 20.92 -1.85
CA ALA A 19 -15.88 19.57 -1.46
C ALA A 19 -16.98 18.61 -1.93
N GLU A 20 -16.64 17.73 -2.86
CA GLU A 20 -17.59 16.81 -3.45
C GLU A 20 -18.14 15.91 -2.34
N THR A 21 -19.44 16.01 -2.10
CA THR A 21 -20.14 15.35 -1.02
C THR A 21 -20.06 13.83 -1.20
N CYS A 22 -19.65 13.08 -0.17
CA CYS A 22 -19.60 11.61 -0.19
C CYS A 22 -18.73 11.00 -1.32
N ARG A 23 -17.55 11.58 -1.59
CA ARG A 23 -16.63 11.02 -2.59
C ARG A 23 -16.11 9.63 -2.17
N PRO A 24 -16.26 8.59 -3.02
CA PRO A 24 -15.69 7.26 -2.76
C PRO A 24 -14.18 7.30 -2.50
N GLN A 25 -13.76 6.87 -1.32
CA GLN A 25 -12.37 6.71 -0.92
C GLN A 25 -11.80 5.38 -1.43
N PRO A 26 -10.47 5.29 -1.62
CA PRO A 26 -9.82 4.01 -1.94
C PRO A 26 -10.13 2.94 -0.91
N ILE A 27 -10.03 3.25 0.39
CA ILE A 27 -10.43 2.38 1.49
C ILE A 27 -11.89 2.69 1.81
N ARG A 28 -12.80 1.76 1.47
CA ARG A 28 -14.25 2.04 1.41
C ARG A 28 -14.86 2.44 2.75
N TRP A 29 -14.37 1.89 3.86
CA TRP A 29 -14.83 2.31 5.19
C TRP A 29 -14.40 3.74 5.58
N GLN A 30 -13.55 4.42 4.80
CA GLN A 30 -13.21 5.83 5.03
C GLN A 30 -14.19 6.80 4.35
N ASP A 31 -15.19 6.29 3.64
CA ASP A 31 -16.23 7.13 3.08
C ASP A 31 -16.96 7.90 4.18
N ASP A 32 -17.09 9.21 3.97
CA ASP A 32 -17.87 10.09 4.82
C ASP A 32 -19.01 10.71 4.00
N CYS A 33 -20.21 10.23 4.30
CA CYS A 33 -21.44 10.57 3.59
C CYS A 33 -22.48 11.21 4.51
N GLU A 34 -22.10 11.61 5.72
CA GLU A 34 -23.01 12.18 6.73
C GLU A 34 -23.67 13.46 6.20
N ASN A 35 -22.96 14.26 5.40
CA ASN A 35 -23.48 15.47 4.78
C ASN A 35 -24.68 15.26 3.84
N LEU A 36 -24.91 14.03 3.34
CA LEU A 36 -26.10 13.70 2.56
C LEU A 36 -27.37 13.68 3.42
N ALA A 37 -27.27 13.70 4.75
CA ALA A 37 -28.41 13.82 5.65
C ALA A 37 -29.26 15.05 5.34
N THR A 38 -28.62 16.19 5.06
CA THR A 38 -29.26 17.50 4.90
C THR A 38 -29.34 17.99 3.44
N GLN A 39 -28.97 17.14 2.48
CA GLN A 39 -28.89 17.50 1.06
C GLN A 39 -29.93 16.72 0.23
N THR A 40 -30.31 17.28 -0.92
CA THR A 40 -31.15 16.58 -1.90
C THR A 40 -30.34 15.45 -2.55
N ARG A 41 -30.74 14.20 -2.27
CA ARG A 41 -30.06 13.00 -2.78
C ARG A 41 -30.55 12.65 -4.18
N THR A 42 -29.63 12.57 -5.14
CA THR A 42 -29.94 12.23 -6.53
C THR A 42 -29.14 11.02 -7.02
N GLY A 43 -29.68 10.26 -7.97
CA GLY A 43 -28.99 9.11 -8.55
C GLY A 43 -28.44 8.13 -7.50
N VAL A 44 -27.12 7.92 -7.52
CA VAL A 44 -26.43 7.01 -6.59
C VAL A 44 -26.41 7.51 -5.15
N ASP A 45 -26.55 8.82 -4.88
CA ASP A 45 -26.54 9.40 -3.53
C ASP A 45 -27.60 8.76 -2.61
N ARG A 46 -28.69 8.27 -3.20
CA ARG A 46 -29.77 7.56 -2.48
C ARG A 46 -29.31 6.23 -1.89
N LEU A 47 -28.34 5.58 -2.51
CA LEU A 47 -27.69 4.38 -1.98
C LEU A 47 -26.57 4.73 -0.99
N ARG A 48 -25.96 5.91 -1.16
CA ARG A 48 -24.89 6.42 -0.31
C ARG A 48 -25.35 6.91 1.05
N TYR A 49 -26.62 7.27 1.19
CA TYR A 49 -27.23 7.58 2.48
C TYR A 49 -28.70 7.15 2.50
N ILE A 50 -28.96 6.05 3.19
CA ILE A 50 -30.28 5.50 3.44
C ILE A 50 -30.62 5.76 4.91
N PRO A 51 -31.58 6.65 5.22
CA PRO A 51 -31.94 6.94 6.60
C PRO A 51 -32.71 5.75 7.20
N LEU A 52 -32.42 5.45 8.46
CA LEU A 52 -33.04 4.37 9.23
C LEU A 52 -33.68 4.94 10.51
N ALA A 53 -34.26 4.07 11.34
CA ALA A 53 -34.85 4.48 12.61
C ALA A 53 -33.79 5.02 13.59
N GLY A 54 -34.17 6.01 14.42
CA GLY A 54 -33.32 6.55 15.49
C GLY A 54 -32.09 7.30 14.97
N ASP A 55 -32.23 8.06 13.88
CA ASP A 55 -31.18 8.84 13.22
C ASP A 55 -29.98 8.02 12.72
N ALA A 56 -30.08 6.69 12.71
CA ALA A 56 -29.11 5.81 12.07
C ALA A 56 -29.19 5.94 10.55
N TRP A 57 -28.11 5.60 9.86
CA TRP A 57 -28.10 5.55 8.40
C TRP A 57 -27.25 4.38 7.89
N LEU A 58 -27.58 3.94 6.68
CA LEU A 58 -26.83 2.95 5.93
C LEU A 58 -26.21 3.61 4.69
N THR A 59 -24.90 3.45 4.53
CA THR A 59 -24.18 3.80 3.31
C THR A 59 -23.85 2.52 2.56
N LEU A 60 -24.31 2.42 1.31
CA LEU A 60 -23.92 1.35 0.38
C LEU A 60 -22.85 1.87 -0.58
N GLY A 61 -21.93 0.99 -0.95
CA GLY A 61 -20.92 1.33 -1.92
C GLY A 61 -20.37 0.12 -2.65
N GLY A 62 -19.49 0.39 -3.59
CA GLY A 62 -18.78 -0.67 -4.27
C GLY A 62 -17.62 -0.20 -5.12
N GLU A 63 -16.81 -1.18 -5.53
CA GLU A 63 -15.75 -1.00 -6.49
C GLU A 63 -15.78 -2.14 -7.51
N ALA A 64 -15.70 -1.79 -8.79
CA ALA A 64 -15.42 -2.75 -9.86
C ALA A 64 -14.11 -2.37 -10.54
N ARG A 65 -13.22 -3.34 -10.74
CA ARG A 65 -11.92 -3.13 -11.38
C ARG A 65 -11.65 -4.22 -12.38
N LEU A 66 -11.29 -3.81 -13.60
CA LEU A 66 -10.69 -4.67 -14.61
C LEU A 66 -9.26 -4.21 -14.80
N ARG A 67 -8.31 -5.12 -14.78
CA ARG A 67 -6.90 -4.84 -15.04
C ARG A 67 -6.32 -5.86 -16.00
N ILE A 68 -5.51 -5.40 -16.94
CA ILE A 68 -4.67 -6.21 -17.81
C ILE A 68 -3.23 -5.83 -17.47
N GLU A 69 -2.40 -6.81 -17.10
CA GLU A 69 -0.98 -6.66 -16.81
C GLU A 69 -0.16 -7.57 -17.72
N SER A 70 0.83 -7.04 -18.42
CA SER A 70 1.81 -7.84 -19.16
C SER A 70 3.17 -7.71 -18.50
N ILE A 71 3.93 -8.80 -18.46
CA ILE A 71 5.33 -8.79 -18.04
C ILE A 71 6.13 -9.72 -18.94
N ASP A 72 7.21 -9.21 -19.53
CA ASP A 72 8.01 -9.98 -20.50
C ASP A 72 9.06 -10.86 -19.81
N ALA A 73 9.40 -10.56 -18.56
CA ALA A 73 10.29 -11.36 -17.73
C ALA A 73 10.00 -11.06 -16.24
N SER A 74 9.16 -11.88 -15.60
CA SER A 74 8.99 -11.80 -14.14
C SER A 74 10.29 -12.17 -13.43
N ASP A 75 10.57 -11.57 -12.26
CA ASP A 75 11.85 -11.76 -11.55
C ASP A 75 13.09 -11.58 -12.48
N PHE A 76 12.97 -10.71 -13.50
CA PHE A 76 13.97 -10.50 -14.56
C PHE A 76 14.34 -11.74 -15.39
N GLY A 77 13.51 -12.78 -15.39
CA GLY A 77 13.76 -14.04 -16.10
C GLY A 77 14.80 -14.95 -15.42
N ILE A 78 15.27 -14.57 -14.23
CA ILE A 78 16.18 -15.39 -13.42
C ILE A 78 15.53 -16.75 -13.15
N ALA A 79 16.33 -17.82 -13.18
CA ALA A 79 15.88 -19.19 -12.97
C ALA A 79 14.69 -19.62 -13.85
N GLY A 80 14.59 -19.06 -15.07
CA GLY A 80 13.51 -19.39 -16.02
C GLY A 80 12.16 -18.77 -15.66
N ALA A 81 12.14 -17.73 -14.82
CA ALA A 81 10.90 -17.04 -14.46
C ALA A 81 10.14 -16.56 -15.72
N PRO A 82 8.82 -16.82 -15.80
CA PRO A 82 8.08 -16.71 -17.05
C PRO A 82 7.75 -15.25 -17.40
N SER A 83 7.39 -15.04 -18.67
CA SER A 83 6.54 -13.94 -19.08
C SER A 83 5.08 -14.32 -18.88
N TYR A 84 4.20 -13.34 -18.71
CA TYR A 84 2.75 -13.59 -18.69
C TYR A 84 1.94 -12.36 -19.07
N LEU A 85 0.70 -12.62 -19.49
CA LEU A 85 -0.37 -11.64 -19.61
C LEU A 85 -1.46 -12.04 -18.62
N GLN A 86 -1.66 -11.22 -17.61
CA GLN A 86 -2.62 -11.42 -16.53
C GLN A 86 -3.84 -10.51 -16.74
N ILE A 87 -5.03 -11.08 -16.72
CA ILE A 87 -6.30 -10.34 -16.69
C ILE A 87 -6.91 -10.54 -15.30
N SER A 88 -7.04 -9.45 -14.56
CA SER A 88 -7.54 -9.44 -13.20
C SER A 88 -8.84 -8.67 -13.09
N ARG A 89 -9.80 -9.24 -12.37
CA ARG A 89 -11.11 -8.66 -12.10
C ARG A 89 -11.31 -8.58 -10.59
N ARG A 90 -11.88 -7.48 -10.11
CA ARG A 90 -12.27 -7.32 -8.71
C ARG A 90 -13.64 -6.66 -8.64
N ALA A 91 -14.53 -7.24 -7.85
CA ALA A 91 -15.80 -6.65 -7.45
C ALA A 91 -15.85 -6.61 -5.92
N LEU A 92 -16.08 -5.42 -5.36
CA LEU A 92 -16.32 -5.20 -3.94
C LEU A 92 -17.68 -4.54 -3.79
N ILE A 93 -18.47 -5.00 -2.83
CA ILE A 93 -19.74 -4.38 -2.44
C ILE A 93 -19.70 -4.20 -0.93
N ASP A 94 -20.02 -3.01 -0.45
CA ASP A 94 -19.95 -2.65 0.95
C ASP A 94 -21.26 -2.06 1.48
N ALA A 95 -21.49 -2.31 2.77
CA ALA A 95 -22.59 -1.81 3.57
C ALA A 95 -22.05 -1.29 4.90
N ASP A 96 -22.41 -0.05 5.22
CA ASP A 96 -21.88 0.67 6.36
C ASP A 96 -23.01 1.29 7.18
N LEU A 97 -23.38 0.60 8.25
CA LEU A 97 -24.41 1.04 9.19
C LEU A 97 -23.75 1.93 10.25
N GLN A 98 -24.25 3.14 10.41
CA GLN A 98 -23.72 4.13 11.34
C GLN A 98 -24.84 4.77 12.18
N THR A 99 -24.46 5.30 13.35
CA THR A 99 -25.35 6.03 14.25
C THR A 99 -24.70 7.36 14.66
N PRO A 100 -25.50 8.37 15.07
CA PRO A 100 -24.94 9.65 15.54
C PRO A 100 -24.02 9.52 16.76
N GLY A 101 -24.21 8.46 17.56
CA GLY A 101 -23.36 8.15 18.71
C GLY A 101 -21.99 7.60 18.35
N GLY A 102 -21.74 7.28 17.07
CA GLY A 102 -20.48 6.71 16.57
C GLY A 102 -20.42 5.18 16.55
N LEU A 103 -21.48 4.49 16.97
CA LEU A 103 -21.58 3.03 16.76
C LEU A 103 -21.66 2.78 15.26
N ARG A 104 -20.83 1.84 14.78
CA ARG A 104 -20.77 1.50 13.36
C ARG A 104 -20.55 0.01 13.14
N VAL A 105 -21.20 -0.54 12.12
CA VAL A 105 -20.99 -1.90 11.60
C VAL A 105 -20.70 -1.81 10.11
N PHE A 106 -19.53 -2.26 9.71
CA PHE A 106 -19.11 -2.27 8.32
C PHE A 106 -18.96 -3.71 7.83
N ALA A 107 -19.52 -4.00 6.66
CA ALA A 107 -19.36 -5.27 5.97
C ALA A 107 -18.99 -5.03 4.51
N GLN A 108 -18.09 -5.84 3.98
CA GLN A 108 -17.73 -5.84 2.57
C GLN A 108 -17.65 -7.27 2.07
N LEU A 109 -18.29 -7.52 0.92
CA LEU A 109 -18.20 -8.75 0.16
C LEU A 109 -17.29 -8.52 -1.06
N GLY A 110 -16.39 -9.47 -1.33
CA GLY A 110 -15.44 -9.38 -2.42
C GLY A 110 -15.46 -10.61 -3.30
N ALA A 111 -15.24 -10.41 -4.60
CA ALA A 111 -14.93 -11.46 -5.56
C ALA A 111 -13.78 -11.00 -6.45
N VAL A 112 -12.72 -11.82 -6.55
CA VAL A 112 -11.46 -11.44 -7.16
C VAL A 112 -10.96 -12.56 -8.08
N ALA A 113 -11.02 -12.35 -9.39
CA ALA A 113 -10.62 -13.36 -10.37
C ALA A 113 -9.33 -12.96 -11.10
N GLU A 114 -8.57 -13.97 -11.51
CA GLU A 114 -7.36 -13.82 -12.32
C GLU A 114 -7.28 -14.89 -13.41
N GLU A 115 -6.83 -14.49 -14.60
CA GLU A 115 -6.61 -15.37 -15.75
C GLU A 115 -5.28 -15.02 -16.45
N GLY A 116 -4.46 -16.04 -16.72
CA GLY A 116 -3.28 -15.94 -17.61
C GLY A 116 -1.92 -15.71 -16.95
N ARG A 117 -1.86 -15.55 -15.63
CA ARG A 117 -0.59 -15.52 -14.88
C ARG A 117 0.10 -16.88 -14.90
N GLU A 118 1.41 -16.87 -15.14
CA GLU A 118 2.27 -18.05 -15.07
C GLU A 118 3.21 -17.97 -13.84
N PRO A 119 3.51 -19.10 -13.16
CA PRO A 119 2.99 -20.46 -13.38
C PRO A 119 1.57 -20.68 -12.81
N GLY A 120 0.92 -19.61 -12.34
CA GLY A 120 -0.42 -19.61 -11.78
C GLY A 120 -0.65 -18.41 -10.84
N PRO A 121 -1.88 -18.25 -10.36
CA PRO A 121 -2.25 -17.20 -9.41
C PRO A 121 -1.44 -17.33 -8.11
N ARG A 122 -1.03 -16.19 -7.56
CA ARG A 122 -0.58 -16.11 -6.16
C ARG A 122 -1.80 -15.87 -5.27
N ALA A 123 -1.65 -16.09 -3.97
CA ALA A 123 -2.68 -15.78 -2.96
C ALA A 123 -3.13 -14.30 -2.91
N GLN A 124 -2.56 -13.41 -3.72
CA GLN A 124 -2.98 -12.01 -3.83
C GLN A 124 -3.60 -11.65 -5.18
N ASP A 125 -3.68 -12.60 -6.09
CA ASP A 125 -4.16 -12.41 -7.45
C ASP A 125 -5.61 -12.87 -7.60
N GLU A 126 -6.01 -13.91 -6.86
CA GLU A 126 -7.33 -14.54 -6.90
C GLU A 126 -7.83 -14.80 -5.48
N ASP A 127 -9.14 -14.62 -5.30
CA ASP A 127 -9.94 -14.95 -4.12
C ASP A 127 -11.39 -15.08 -4.61
N GLU A 128 -12.06 -16.19 -4.31
CA GLU A 128 -13.46 -16.41 -4.73
C GLU A 128 -14.39 -15.44 -3.96
N LEU A 129 -15.64 -15.82 -3.69
CA LEU A 129 -16.53 -14.97 -2.92
C LEU A 129 -16.17 -15.03 -1.42
N ASP A 130 -15.63 -13.96 -0.86
CA ASP A 130 -15.27 -13.89 0.57
C ASP A 130 -15.65 -12.54 1.20
N VAL A 131 -15.48 -12.43 2.51
CA VAL A 131 -15.72 -11.24 3.34
C VAL A 131 -14.35 -10.61 3.66
N PRO A 132 -13.82 -9.70 2.82
CA PRO A 132 -12.55 -9.04 3.08
C PRO A 132 -12.59 -8.13 4.31
N GLN A 133 -13.76 -7.60 4.69
CA GLN A 133 -13.92 -6.76 5.88
C GLN A 133 -15.27 -6.99 6.54
N LEU A 134 -15.24 -7.17 7.86
CA LEU A 134 -16.41 -7.21 8.72
C LEU A 134 -15.98 -6.78 10.12
N PHE A 135 -16.40 -5.59 10.54
CA PHE A 135 -16.03 -5.06 11.85
C PHE A 135 -17.14 -4.23 12.50
N VAL A 136 -17.00 -4.07 13.81
CA VAL A 136 -17.81 -3.17 14.63
C VAL A 136 -16.91 -2.13 15.29
N ASP A 137 -17.31 -0.87 15.20
CA ASP A 137 -16.70 0.26 15.92
C ASP A 137 -17.57 0.61 17.13
N LEU A 138 -16.95 0.57 18.32
CA LEU A 138 -17.57 0.87 19.60
C LEU A 138 -17.00 2.19 20.14
N PRO A 139 -17.77 3.29 20.11
CA PRO A 139 -17.33 4.59 20.61
C PRO A 139 -17.40 4.63 22.15
N ALA A 140 -16.45 5.33 22.76
CA ALA A 140 -16.49 5.69 24.18
C ALA A 140 -15.82 7.05 24.39
N ARG A 141 -16.08 7.67 25.55
CA ARG A 141 -15.41 8.91 25.96
C ARG A 141 -14.92 8.78 27.40
N ILE A 142 -13.70 9.26 27.65
CA ILE A 142 -13.13 9.38 29.00
C ILE A 142 -12.63 10.81 29.15
N GLY A 143 -13.40 11.66 29.84
CA GLY A 143 -13.16 13.11 29.84
C GLY A 143 -13.16 13.66 28.40
N ASP A 144 -12.10 14.38 28.04
CA ASP A 144 -11.92 14.97 26.71
C ASP A 144 -11.37 13.97 25.66
N MET A 145 -11.02 12.76 26.07
CA MET A 145 -10.50 11.73 25.17
C MET A 145 -11.64 10.97 24.49
N ALA A 146 -11.65 10.98 23.15
CA ALA A 146 -12.52 10.16 22.34
C ALA A 146 -11.85 8.81 22.04
N LEU A 147 -12.57 7.72 22.27
CA LEU A 147 -12.12 6.35 22.04
C LEU A 147 -13.00 5.67 21.00
N VAL A 148 -12.39 4.86 20.13
CA VAL A 148 -13.10 3.94 19.24
C VAL A 148 -12.40 2.59 19.29
N ALA A 149 -13.07 1.57 19.80
CA ALA A 149 -12.59 0.19 19.72
C ALA A 149 -13.18 -0.47 18.47
N ARG A 150 -12.32 -0.92 17.55
CA ARG A 150 -12.71 -1.65 16.34
C ARG A 150 -12.42 -3.13 16.50
N LEU A 151 -13.42 -3.98 16.34
CA LEU A 151 -13.33 -5.43 16.49
C LEU A 151 -13.73 -6.12 15.18
N GLY A 152 -12.93 -7.06 14.69
CA GLY A 152 -13.24 -7.87 13.52
C GLY A 152 -12.18 -7.80 12.42
N ARG A 153 -12.55 -8.29 11.24
CA ARG A 153 -11.72 -8.31 10.04
C ARG A 153 -11.71 -6.93 9.39
N GLN A 154 -10.53 -6.37 9.17
CA GLN A 154 -10.39 -4.98 8.71
C GLN A 154 -9.13 -4.75 7.89
N GLU A 155 -9.20 -3.82 6.95
CA GLU A 155 -8.03 -3.14 6.42
C GLU A 155 -7.52 -2.11 7.45
N ILE A 156 -6.21 -1.87 7.45
CA ILE A 156 -5.58 -0.92 8.39
C ILE A 156 -4.92 0.21 7.60
N ASP A 157 -5.17 1.44 8.06
CA ASP A 157 -4.45 2.65 7.65
C ASP A 157 -3.79 3.29 8.88
N LEU A 158 -2.47 3.47 8.81
CA LEU A 158 -1.64 4.02 9.88
C LEU A 158 -0.99 5.33 9.41
N SER A 159 -1.81 6.27 8.94
CA SER A 159 -1.38 7.62 8.55
C SER A 159 -0.35 7.59 7.41
N ASP A 160 -0.65 6.84 6.35
CA ASP A 160 0.22 6.67 5.17
C ASP A 160 1.61 6.08 5.51
N ASN A 161 1.70 5.19 6.51
CA ASN A 161 2.93 4.45 6.81
C ASN A 161 3.35 3.58 5.61
N ARG A 162 4.62 3.70 5.18
CA ARG A 162 5.13 2.93 4.05
C ARG A 162 5.36 1.45 4.33
N LEU A 163 5.48 1.06 5.60
CA LEU A 163 5.73 -0.33 6.01
C LEU A 163 4.44 -1.12 6.19
N VAL A 164 3.29 -0.46 6.37
CA VAL A 164 2.00 -1.13 6.58
C VAL A 164 1.00 -0.54 5.61
N THR A 165 0.62 -1.33 4.61
CA THR A 165 -0.30 -0.89 3.56
C THR A 165 -1.37 -1.93 3.28
N THR A 166 -2.50 -1.48 2.74
CA THR A 166 -3.58 -2.34 2.21
C THR A 166 -3.19 -3.12 0.96
N ARG A 167 -1.98 -2.91 0.41
CA ARG A 167 -1.49 -3.56 -0.81
C ARG A 167 -2.43 -3.37 -2.01
N ASP A 168 -3.01 -2.17 -2.20
CA ASP A 168 -3.97 -1.91 -3.31
C ASP A 168 -3.38 -2.11 -4.72
N GLY A 169 -2.06 -2.15 -4.84
CA GLY A 169 -1.38 -2.56 -6.07
C GLY A 169 -1.72 -3.99 -6.50
N ALA A 170 -1.94 -4.93 -5.57
CA ALA A 170 -2.35 -6.29 -5.88
C ALA A 170 -3.86 -6.39 -6.19
N ASN A 171 -4.35 -7.60 -6.55
CA ASN A 171 -5.76 -7.83 -6.79
C ASN A 171 -6.56 -7.92 -5.50
N VAL A 172 -6.14 -8.82 -4.62
CA VAL A 172 -6.68 -8.97 -3.27
C VAL A 172 -5.97 -7.99 -2.32
N ARG A 173 -6.74 -7.16 -1.62
CA ARG A 173 -6.20 -6.25 -0.59
C ARG A 173 -5.86 -7.00 0.68
N ARG A 174 -5.01 -6.41 1.51
CA ARG A 174 -4.58 -7.03 2.76
C ARG A 174 -5.50 -6.63 3.91
N SER A 175 -6.16 -7.63 4.47
CA SER A 175 -6.98 -7.53 5.68
C SER A 175 -6.34 -8.24 6.87
N PHE A 176 -6.84 -7.90 8.05
CA PHE A 176 -6.38 -8.42 9.33
C PHE A 176 -7.55 -8.77 10.23
N ASP A 177 -7.47 -9.92 10.88
CA ASP A 177 -8.39 -10.33 11.93
C ASP A 177 -7.85 -9.89 13.28
N GLY A 178 -8.63 -9.14 14.06
CA GLY A 178 -8.28 -8.79 15.43
C GLY A 178 -8.98 -7.54 15.94
N ALA A 179 -8.25 -6.74 16.70
CA ALA A 179 -8.79 -5.56 17.37
C ALA A 179 -7.80 -4.38 17.35
N GLN A 180 -8.35 -3.18 17.27
CA GLN A 180 -7.63 -1.94 17.55
C GLN A 180 -8.43 -1.02 18.47
N LEU A 181 -7.71 -0.17 19.20
CA LEU A 181 -8.26 0.94 19.96
C LEU A 181 -7.62 2.22 19.45
N ALA A 182 -8.45 3.13 18.94
CA ALA A 182 -8.05 4.48 18.58
C ALA A 182 -8.45 5.45 19.69
N ALA A 183 -7.49 6.22 20.20
CA ALA A 183 -7.69 7.28 21.18
C ALA A 183 -7.29 8.63 20.57
N THR A 184 -8.16 9.64 20.66
CA THR A 184 -7.90 10.99 20.18
C THR A 184 -8.05 11.98 21.32
N TRP A 185 -7.02 12.79 21.58
CA TRP A 185 -7.00 13.79 22.65
C TRP A 185 -6.08 14.95 22.28
N ALA A 186 -6.49 16.19 22.55
CA ALA A 186 -5.68 17.40 22.34
C ALA A 186 -4.96 17.47 20.96
N GLY A 187 -5.61 16.99 19.90
CA GLY A 187 -5.06 16.94 18.54
C GLY A 187 -4.08 15.79 18.26
N ALA A 188 -3.74 14.98 19.26
CA ALA A 188 -3.02 13.72 19.09
C ALA A 188 -3.97 12.56 18.80
N ARG A 189 -3.49 11.54 18.08
CA ARG A 189 -4.23 10.29 17.84
C ARG A 189 -3.31 9.08 18.01
N LEU A 190 -3.65 8.19 18.95
CA LEU A 190 -2.98 6.92 19.17
C LEU A 190 -3.86 5.78 18.66
N ILE A 191 -3.29 4.89 17.86
CA ILE A 191 -3.89 3.60 17.52
C ILE A 191 -3.01 2.52 18.14
N VAL A 192 -3.58 1.65 18.95
CA VAL A 192 -2.94 0.42 19.41
C VAL A 192 -3.70 -0.78 18.88
N PHE A 193 -2.99 -1.85 18.53
CA PHE A 193 -3.63 -2.98 17.86
C PHE A 193 -2.97 -4.33 18.12
N ARG A 194 -3.77 -5.38 17.90
CA ARG A 194 -3.34 -6.77 17.84
C ARG A 194 -4.10 -7.50 16.75
N PHE A 195 -3.35 -8.00 15.79
CA PHE A 195 -3.86 -8.53 14.53
C PHE A 195 -3.16 -9.82 14.12
N ARG A 196 -3.88 -10.63 13.37
CA ARG A 196 -3.34 -11.68 12.51
C ARG A 196 -3.66 -11.29 11.07
N PRO A 197 -2.70 -11.30 10.14
CA PRO A 197 -3.03 -11.11 8.74
C PRO A 197 -3.97 -12.22 8.27
N VAL A 198 -4.91 -11.89 7.39
CA VAL A 198 -5.78 -12.88 6.77
C VAL A 198 -4.99 -13.65 5.71
N GLU A 199 -5.04 -14.97 5.80
CA GLU A 199 -4.53 -15.87 4.77
C GLU A 199 -5.62 -16.08 3.73
N VAL A 200 -5.38 -15.52 2.54
CA VAL A 200 -6.24 -15.69 1.36
C VAL A 200 -6.15 -17.13 0.89
N ARG A 201 -7.30 -17.74 0.67
CA ARG A 201 -7.40 -19.12 0.19
C ARG A 201 -8.16 -19.21 -1.11
N ARG A 202 -8.31 -20.44 -1.58
CA ARG A 202 -8.74 -20.71 -2.95
C ARG A 202 -10.26 -20.64 -3.11
N TYR A 203 -11.03 -20.89 -2.06
CA TYR A 203 -12.46 -21.18 -2.18
C TYR A 203 -13.30 -20.06 -1.56
N ALA A 204 -14.59 -20.04 -1.89
CA ALA A 204 -15.49 -19.06 -1.28
C ALA A 204 -15.58 -19.25 0.25
N PHE A 205 -15.49 -18.14 0.99
CA PHE A 205 -15.66 -18.05 2.43
C PHE A 205 -14.71 -18.94 3.26
N ASP A 206 -13.48 -19.15 2.78
CA ASP A 206 -12.49 -19.99 3.45
C ASP A 206 -11.25 -19.24 3.96
N ASP A 207 -11.22 -17.92 3.79
CA ASP A 207 -10.20 -17.04 4.35
C ASP A 207 -10.17 -17.08 5.87
N ARG A 208 -8.98 -17.21 6.44
CA ARG A 208 -8.83 -17.32 7.91
C ARG A 208 -7.62 -16.55 8.40
N ALA A 209 -7.69 -16.07 9.64
CA ALA A 209 -6.56 -15.50 10.36
C ALA A 209 -5.34 -16.42 10.31
N SER A 210 -4.16 -15.87 10.05
CA SER A 210 -2.93 -16.66 10.07
C SER A 210 -2.68 -17.33 11.42
N ALA A 211 -2.36 -18.62 11.38
CA ALA A 211 -2.00 -19.38 12.58
C ALA A 211 -0.54 -19.14 13.00
N THR A 212 0.30 -18.68 12.07
CA THR A 212 1.75 -18.59 12.24
C THR A 212 2.25 -17.16 12.33
N GLU A 213 1.43 -16.17 11.99
CA GLU A 213 1.80 -14.76 12.01
C GLU A 213 0.96 -13.94 13.00
N LEU A 214 1.64 -13.11 13.81
CA LEU A 214 1.03 -12.17 14.74
C LEU A 214 1.66 -10.79 14.56
N PHE A 215 0.81 -9.77 14.49
CA PHE A 215 1.20 -8.37 14.35
C PHE A 215 0.58 -7.53 15.46
N THR A 216 1.42 -6.87 16.24
CA THR A 216 1.00 -5.98 17.32
C THR A 216 1.74 -4.67 17.25
N GLY A 217 1.14 -3.60 17.73
CA GLY A 217 1.85 -2.33 17.71
C GLY A 217 1.02 -1.12 18.11
N ALA A 218 1.67 0.02 17.94
CA ALA A 218 1.14 1.34 18.20
C ALA A 218 1.58 2.33 17.12
N SER A 219 0.70 3.25 16.76
CA SER A 219 0.99 4.41 15.92
C SER A 219 0.43 5.66 16.58
N LEU A 220 1.27 6.68 16.77
CA LEU A 220 0.93 7.93 17.43
C LEU A 220 1.15 9.10 16.47
N ASP A 221 0.05 9.71 16.06
CA ASP A 221 0.06 11.02 15.41
C ASP A 221 0.17 12.10 16.47
N LEU A 222 1.22 12.91 16.38
CA LEU A 222 1.42 14.06 17.25
C LEU A 222 0.49 15.21 16.83
N PRO A 223 0.13 16.11 17.76
CA PRO A 223 -0.61 17.33 17.42
C PRO A 223 0.10 18.08 16.30
N ARG A 224 -0.67 18.45 15.26
CA ARG A 224 -0.12 19.14 14.08
C ARG A 224 0.54 20.45 14.48
N ARG A 225 1.71 20.72 13.90
CA ARG A 225 2.38 22.02 13.96
C ARG A 225 2.41 22.62 12.56
N GLY A 226 1.55 23.61 12.32
CA GLY A 226 1.31 24.13 10.97
C GLY A 226 0.77 23.04 10.02
N PRO A 227 1.19 23.01 8.75
CA PRO A 227 0.71 22.03 7.76
C PRO A 227 1.33 20.62 7.91
N GLY A 228 2.21 20.40 8.89
CA GLY A 228 2.94 19.15 9.08
C GLY A 228 2.23 18.17 10.02
N LEU A 229 2.40 16.88 9.76
CA LEU A 229 2.02 15.78 10.65
C LEU A 229 3.25 14.90 10.92
N THR A 230 3.55 14.70 12.20
CA THR A 230 4.57 13.75 12.65
C THR A 230 3.88 12.53 13.26
N THR A 231 4.27 11.35 12.81
CA THR A 231 3.77 10.06 13.29
C THR A 231 4.95 9.25 13.85
N LEU A 232 4.81 8.76 15.08
CA LEU A 232 5.72 7.80 15.69
C LEU A 232 5.08 6.42 15.66
N PHE A 233 5.86 5.36 15.42
CA PHE A 233 5.31 4.01 15.42
C PHE A 233 6.27 2.99 16.04
N LEU A 234 5.67 1.98 16.67
CA LEU A 234 6.34 0.83 17.24
C LEU A 234 5.54 -0.42 16.92
N PHE A 235 6.16 -1.38 16.24
CA PHE A 235 5.54 -2.59 15.76
C PHE A 235 6.33 -3.82 16.22
N ASP A 236 5.64 -4.92 16.47
CA ASP A 236 6.19 -6.25 16.76
C ASP A 236 5.47 -7.26 15.88
N ARG A 237 6.22 -7.94 15.01
CA ARG A 237 5.73 -8.99 14.12
C ARG A 237 6.46 -10.29 14.45
N ALA A 238 5.70 -11.35 14.70
CA ALA A 238 6.21 -12.70 14.82
C ALA A 238 5.65 -13.55 13.67
N ARG A 239 6.49 -14.34 12.99
CA ARG A 239 6.09 -15.28 11.93
C ARG A 239 6.95 -16.54 11.95
N ALA A 240 6.44 -17.64 11.41
CA ALA A 240 7.14 -18.94 11.44
C ALA A 240 8.12 -19.16 10.28
N ASP A 241 7.98 -18.42 9.17
CA ASP A 241 8.58 -18.76 7.88
C ASP A 241 9.23 -17.55 7.18
N ALA A 242 9.98 -16.73 7.94
CA ALA A 242 10.80 -15.68 7.34
C ALA A 242 11.84 -16.27 6.38
N ARG A 243 12.13 -15.59 5.27
CA ARG A 243 13.10 -16.03 4.25
C ARG A 243 13.99 -14.87 3.81
N PHE A 244 15.28 -14.99 4.09
CA PHE A 244 16.35 -14.11 3.64
C PHE A 244 17.40 -14.92 2.88
N ALA A 245 18.37 -14.26 2.24
CA ALA A 245 19.36 -14.91 1.39
C ALA A 245 20.19 -15.98 2.12
N ASP A 246 20.50 -15.77 3.40
CA ASP A 246 21.38 -16.62 4.21
C ASP A 246 20.67 -17.30 5.40
N LEU A 247 19.40 -16.98 5.66
CA LEU A 247 18.65 -17.52 6.78
C LEU A 247 17.14 -17.58 6.53
N SER A 248 16.53 -18.66 7.00
CA SER A 248 15.07 -18.83 7.00
C SER A 248 14.58 -19.46 8.29
N GLY A 249 13.36 -19.13 8.70
CA GLY A 249 12.69 -19.75 9.84
C GLY A 249 11.87 -18.78 10.67
N ARG A 250 11.69 -19.11 11.95
CA ARG A 250 10.88 -18.35 12.89
C ARG A 250 11.55 -17.03 13.23
N GLU A 251 10.82 -15.95 12.99
CA GLU A 251 11.24 -14.59 13.22
C GLU A 251 10.34 -13.93 14.27
N ARG A 252 10.96 -13.14 15.15
CA ARG A 252 10.27 -12.07 15.85
C ARG A 252 11.05 -10.77 15.65
N ARG A 253 10.44 -9.84 14.94
CA ARG A 253 11.03 -8.56 14.55
C ARG A 253 10.21 -7.41 15.13
N ARG A 254 10.90 -6.50 15.78
CA ARG A 254 10.37 -5.21 16.22
C ARG A 254 10.85 -4.12 15.30
N THR A 255 9.99 -3.14 15.06
CA THR A 255 10.28 -2.00 14.21
C THR A 255 9.84 -0.74 14.93
N ALA A 256 10.74 0.22 15.13
CA ALA A 256 10.40 1.56 15.59
C ALA A 256 10.76 2.55 14.50
N GLY A 257 9.96 3.61 14.36
CA GLY A 257 10.25 4.63 13.38
C GLY A 257 9.45 5.91 13.56
N VAL A 258 9.79 6.86 12.71
CA VAL A 258 9.19 8.17 12.64
C VAL A 258 8.85 8.47 11.19
N ARG A 259 7.72 9.13 10.99
CA ARG A 259 7.28 9.68 9.73
C ARG A 259 6.94 11.16 9.92
N TYR A 260 7.27 11.96 8.92
CA TYR A 260 6.81 13.34 8.78
C TYR A 260 6.20 13.51 7.40
N ALA A 261 5.08 14.21 7.30
CA ALA A 261 4.50 14.63 6.03
C ALA A 261 3.95 16.05 6.12
N ARG A 262 4.10 16.79 5.03
CA ARG A 262 3.59 18.16 4.89
C ARG A 262 3.05 18.37 3.49
N ARG A 263 1.92 19.07 3.39
CA ARG A 263 1.40 19.62 2.14
C ARG A 263 1.05 21.08 2.35
N ALA A 264 1.71 21.97 1.63
CA ALA A 264 1.40 23.41 1.64
C ALA A 264 2.22 24.14 0.57
N ASP A 265 1.62 25.21 0.01
CA ASP A 265 2.28 26.14 -0.92
C ASP A 265 2.80 25.46 -2.20
N GLY A 266 2.01 24.54 -2.76
CA GLY A 266 2.39 23.74 -3.95
C GLY A 266 3.34 22.59 -3.65
N TRP A 267 3.92 22.52 -2.45
CA TRP A 267 4.79 21.42 -2.02
C TRP A 267 4.01 20.28 -1.37
N ASP A 268 4.34 19.06 -1.77
CA ASP A 268 4.08 17.84 -1.02
C ASP A 268 5.42 17.20 -0.64
N MET A 269 5.62 16.87 0.64
CA MET A 269 6.84 16.23 1.11
C MET A 269 6.56 15.20 2.20
N TYR A 270 7.39 14.18 2.25
CA TYR A 270 7.40 13.21 3.33
C TYR A 270 8.80 12.68 3.59
N ALA A 271 9.03 12.25 4.81
CA ALA A 271 10.20 11.48 5.20
C ALA A 271 9.76 10.41 6.20
N GLN A 272 10.26 9.19 6.07
CA GLN A 272 10.04 8.10 7.00
C GLN A 272 11.35 7.34 7.20
N ALA A 273 11.68 7.02 8.45
CA ALA A 273 12.81 6.17 8.80
C ALA A 273 12.38 5.15 9.86
N ALA A 274 12.97 3.97 9.81
CA ALA A 274 12.70 2.89 10.76
C ALA A 274 13.95 2.07 11.04
N TYR A 275 14.05 1.60 12.28
CA TYR A 275 15.05 0.64 12.72
C TYR A 275 14.37 -0.64 13.18
N GLN A 276 14.99 -1.78 12.88
CA GLN A 276 14.49 -3.11 13.15
C GLN A 276 15.47 -3.91 13.99
N TRP A 277 14.93 -4.56 15.02
CA TRP A 277 15.68 -5.45 15.90
C TRP A 277 14.84 -6.66 16.28
N GLY A 278 15.47 -7.67 16.86
CA GLY A 278 14.79 -8.92 17.20
C GLY A 278 15.66 -10.12 16.87
N ARG A 279 15.04 -11.25 16.54
CA ARG A 279 15.76 -12.47 16.16
C ARG A 279 15.05 -13.26 15.08
N ILE A 280 15.83 -13.99 14.29
CA ILE A 280 15.39 -15.07 13.40
C ILE A 280 16.25 -16.30 13.70
N GLU A 281 15.63 -17.44 13.98
CA GLU A 281 16.35 -18.69 14.36
C GLU A 281 17.45 -18.46 15.41
N GLY A 282 17.16 -17.60 16.40
CA GLY A 282 18.09 -17.24 17.45
C GLY A 282 19.14 -16.18 17.08
N GLN A 283 19.35 -15.86 15.79
CA GLN A 283 20.31 -14.86 15.35
C GLN A 283 19.75 -13.43 15.47
N PRO A 284 20.50 -12.45 16.01
CA PRO A 284 20.05 -11.07 16.17
C PRO A 284 19.81 -10.36 14.83
N ILE A 285 18.75 -9.54 14.80
CA ILE A 285 18.43 -8.63 13.70
C ILE A 285 18.93 -7.23 14.06
N SER A 286 19.56 -6.53 13.10
CA SER A 286 19.85 -5.10 13.19
C SER A 286 19.79 -4.50 11.79
N ALA A 287 18.65 -3.94 11.44
CA ALA A 287 18.40 -3.42 10.09
C ALA A 287 17.77 -2.02 10.13
N ALA A 288 18.01 -1.23 9.09
CA ALA A 288 17.48 0.12 8.98
C ALA A 288 16.93 0.37 7.57
N GLY A 289 15.88 1.16 7.48
CA GLY A 289 15.30 1.56 6.21
C GLY A 289 14.68 2.94 6.32
N GLY A 290 14.58 3.63 5.19
CA GLY A 290 13.98 4.93 5.12
C GLY A 290 13.67 5.37 3.70
N ALA A 291 12.77 6.33 3.58
CA ALA A 291 12.44 6.98 2.32
C ALA A 291 12.10 8.45 2.58
N ALA A 292 12.52 9.31 1.68
CA ALA A 292 12.13 10.70 1.64
C ALA A 292 11.74 11.06 0.20
N GLY A 293 10.77 11.95 0.05
CA GLY A 293 10.41 12.49 -1.25
C GLY A 293 9.76 13.85 -1.12
N ALA A 294 9.86 14.61 -2.18
CA ALA A 294 9.26 15.93 -2.31
C ALA A 294 8.78 16.14 -3.74
N GLY A 295 7.67 16.83 -3.89
CA GLY A 295 7.14 17.28 -5.17
C GLY A 295 6.65 18.71 -5.08
N PHE A 296 6.69 19.40 -6.20
CA PHE A 296 6.18 20.75 -6.36
C PHE A 296 5.24 20.81 -7.56
N THR A 297 4.03 21.32 -7.32
CA THR A 297 3.03 21.57 -8.36
C THR A 297 3.04 23.06 -8.71
N PHE A 298 3.37 23.36 -9.95
CA PHE A 298 3.43 24.74 -10.44
C PHE A 298 2.02 25.28 -10.73
N ALA A 299 1.76 26.50 -10.30
CA ALA A 299 0.58 27.26 -10.68
C ALA A 299 0.72 27.82 -12.12
N ALA A 300 0.75 26.92 -13.10
CA ALA A 300 0.91 27.23 -14.53
C ALA A 300 -0.12 26.42 -15.35
N PRO A 301 -0.33 26.75 -16.65
CA PRO A 301 -1.18 25.94 -17.53
C PRO A 301 -0.77 24.46 -17.47
N HIS A 302 -1.77 23.57 -17.41
CA HIS A 302 -1.60 22.12 -17.23
C HIS A 302 -1.10 21.68 -15.85
N SER A 303 -0.92 22.61 -14.90
CA SER A 303 -0.48 22.32 -13.52
C SER A 303 0.69 21.32 -13.46
N PRO A 304 1.80 21.58 -14.17
CA PRO A 304 2.90 20.64 -14.21
C PRO A 304 3.42 20.41 -12.79
N ARG A 305 3.86 19.19 -12.53
CA ARG A 305 4.43 18.76 -11.25
C ARG A 305 5.77 18.12 -11.50
N LEU A 306 6.76 18.44 -10.68
CA LEU A 306 8.04 17.76 -10.63
C LEU A 306 8.25 17.20 -9.22
N GLY A 307 8.84 16.02 -9.13
CA GLY A 307 9.11 15.38 -7.85
C GLY A 307 10.35 14.50 -7.88
N GLY A 308 10.79 14.14 -6.68
CA GLY A 308 11.91 13.23 -6.50
C GLY A 308 11.76 12.39 -5.24
N LEU A 309 12.43 11.24 -5.23
CA LEU A 309 12.41 10.28 -4.14
C LEU A 309 13.82 9.73 -3.92
N ALA A 310 14.18 9.54 -2.65
CA ALA A 310 15.32 8.75 -2.24
C ALA A 310 14.87 7.73 -1.21
N ALA A 311 15.30 6.47 -1.34
CA ALA A 311 14.97 5.42 -0.39
C ALA A 311 16.17 4.49 -0.20
N PHE A 312 16.24 3.89 0.98
CA PHE A 312 17.16 2.80 1.26
C PHE A 312 16.52 1.76 2.20
N ALA A 313 16.95 0.53 2.05
CA ALA A 313 16.68 -0.57 2.97
C ALA A 313 17.98 -1.37 3.11
N SER A 314 18.46 -1.55 4.33
CA SER A 314 19.71 -2.27 4.56
C SER A 314 19.61 -3.71 4.07
N GLY A 315 20.73 -4.24 3.62
CA GLY A 315 20.92 -5.65 3.30
C GLY A 315 22.00 -6.22 4.19
N ASP A 316 22.04 -7.55 4.28
CA ASP A 316 23.10 -8.22 5.00
C ASP A 316 24.46 -8.07 4.28
N ARG A 317 25.52 -7.85 5.05
CA ARG A 317 26.84 -7.58 4.47
C ARG A 317 27.68 -8.85 4.35
N ARG A 318 27.41 -9.87 5.17
CA ARG A 318 28.25 -11.05 5.33
C ARG A 318 27.39 -12.22 5.81
N ALA A 319 27.04 -13.09 4.88
CA ALA A 319 26.36 -14.34 5.20
C ALA A 319 27.10 -15.15 6.27
N GLY A 320 26.36 -15.66 7.24
CA GLY A 320 26.90 -16.54 8.29
C GLY A 320 27.72 -15.84 9.38
N ASP A 321 27.70 -14.50 9.47
CA ASP A 321 28.36 -13.76 10.57
C ASP A 321 27.55 -13.74 11.88
N GLY A 322 26.45 -14.50 11.94
CA GLY A 322 25.63 -14.70 13.13
C GLY A 322 24.66 -13.55 13.42
N ARG A 323 24.34 -12.71 12.44
CA ARG A 323 23.32 -11.65 12.53
C ARG A 323 22.65 -11.43 11.17
N ILE A 324 21.51 -10.75 11.17
CA ILE A 324 20.81 -10.33 9.95
C ILE A 324 20.76 -8.81 9.87
N GLY A 325 21.45 -8.26 8.88
CA GLY A 325 21.42 -6.84 8.49
C GLY A 325 20.29 -6.48 7.52
N THR A 326 19.54 -7.47 7.03
CA THR A 326 18.50 -7.28 6.01
C THR A 326 17.23 -6.66 6.60
N PHE A 327 16.86 -5.50 6.03
CA PHE A 327 15.61 -4.80 6.35
C PHE A 327 14.42 -5.48 5.69
N ASP A 328 13.34 -5.64 6.44
CA ASP A 328 12.13 -6.29 5.96
C ASP A 328 10.93 -5.35 6.11
N PRO A 329 10.41 -4.76 5.02
CA PRO A 329 9.18 -4.00 5.09
C PRO A 329 8.03 -4.91 5.56
N ILE A 330 7.25 -4.48 6.55
CA ILE A 330 6.34 -5.37 7.28
C ILE A 330 5.22 -5.93 6.38
N TYR A 331 4.49 -5.03 5.74
CA TYR A 331 3.35 -5.28 4.85
C TYR A 331 3.37 -4.26 3.68
N PRO A 332 4.44 -4.24 2.86
CA PRO A 332 4.58 -3.25 1.81
C PRO A 332 3.57 -3.45 0.68
N ASN A 333 3.46 -2.42 -0.15
CA ASN A 333 2.95 -2.55 -1.50
C ASN A 333 4.14 -2.75 -2.45
N SER A 334 4.22 -3.88 -3.15
CA SER A 334 5.30 -4.16 -4.12
C SER A 334 5.31 -3.21 -5.30
N TYR A 335 4.19 -2.53 -5.58
CA TYR A 335 4.05 -1.46 -6.59
C TYR A 335 4.50 -0.09 -6.04
N GLY A 336 5.26 -0.09 -4.94
CA GLY A 336 5.55 1.12 -4.17
C GLY A 336 6.77 1.92 -4.56
N LEU A 337 7.56 1.39 -5.50
CA LEU A 337 8.70 2.07 -6.12
C LEU A 337 8.43 2.41 -7.60
N SER A 338 7.71 1.56 -8.32
CA SER A 338 7.22 1.80 -9.68
C SER A 338 5.91 1.03 -9.87
N ASP A 339 5.18 1.29 -10.96
CA ASP A 339 3.99 0.49 -11.29
C ASP A 339 4.31 -0.97 -11.64
N ALA A 340 5.57 -1.30 -11.91
CA ALA A 340 5.99 -2.68 -12.07
C ALA A 340 6.46 -3.27 -10.73
N PRO A 341 5.98 -4.45 -10.32
CA PRO A 341 6.36 -5.08 -9.06
C PRO A 341 7.67 -5.89 -9.16
N PHE A 342 8.67 -5.38 -9.89
CA PHE A 342 9.94 -6.09 -10.14
C PHE A 342 10.78 -6.29 -8.88
N LEU A 343 10.75 -5.32 -7.97
CA LEU A 343 11.64 -5.26 -6.81
C LEU A 343 10.86 -5.21 -5.51
N HIS A 344 11.37 -5.94 -4.52
CA HIS A 344 10.95 -5.82 -3.14
C HIS A 344 11.81 -4.78 -2.42
N GLN A 345 11.24 -4.10 -1.43
CA GLN A 345 11.90 -2.96 -0.75
C GLN A 345 12.88 -3.43 0.33
N THR A 346 13.79 -4.34 -0.05
CA THR A 346 14.78 -5.00 0.78
C THR A 346 16.14 -4.99 0.09
N ASN A 347 17.22 -4.75 0.84
CA ASN A 347 18.59 -4.62 0.32
C ASN A 347 18.69 -3.69 -0.90
N TYR A 348 18.09 -2.50 -0.85
CA TYR A 348 18.09 -1.58 -1.99
C TYR A 348 18.39 -0.14 -1.60
N VAL A 349 18.91 0.62 -2.55
CA VAL A 349 19.04 2.08 -2.54
C VAL A 349 18.45 2.57 -3.84
N ALA A 350 17.49 3.49 -3.77
CA ALA A 350 16.83 4.04 -4.94
C ALA A 350 16.85 5.56 -4.91
N VAL A 351 17.09 6.16 -6.07
CA VAL A 351 16.85 7.58 -6.33
C VAL A 351 15.96 7.69 -7.56
N ALA A 352 14.99 8.59 -7.52
CA ALA A 352 14.05 8.78 -8.61
C ALA A 352 13.75 10.25 -8.86
N GLY A 353 13.45 10.56 -10.12
CA GLY A 353 12.84 11.80 -10.55
C GLY A 353 11.56 11.50 -11.32
N GLU A 354 10.52 12.31 -11.10
CA GLU A 354 9.22 12.17 -11.75
C GLU A 354 8.66 13.52 -12.18
N GLY A 355 7.86 13.50 -13.24
CA GLY A 355 7.13 14.65 -13.75
C GLY A 355 5.72 14.26 -14.20
N ALA A 356 4.76 15.17 -14.02
CA ALA A 356 3.39 14.99 -14.49
C ALA A 356 2.76 16.31 -14.96
N ALA A 357 1.75 16.23 -15.82
CA ALA A 357 0.96 17.38 -16.27
C ALA A 357 -0.47 16.96 -16.64
N ARG A 358 -1.41 17.92 -16.57
CA ARG A 358 -2.85 17.71 -16.79
C ARG A 358 -3.37 18.36 -18.06
N PHE A 359 -4.07 17.58 -18.87
CA PHE A 359 -4.67 17.98 -20.14
C PHE A 359 -6.15 17.60 -20.12
N GLY A 360 -7.00 18.53 -19.67
CA GLY A 360 -8.44 18.25 -19.48
C GLY A 360 -8.65 17.12 -18.46
N PRO A 361 -9.35 16.03 -18.82
CA PRO A 361 -9.59 14.90 -17.91
C PRO A 361 -8.37 13.96 -17.78
N ALA A 362 -7.31 14.17 -18.55
CA ALA A 362 -6.14 13.32 -18.59
C ALA A 362 -4.98 13.91 -17.77
N GLU A 363 -4.29 13.07 -17.00
CA GLU A 363 -2.99 13.36 -16.38
C GLU A 363 -1.95 12.41 -16.98
N LEU A 364 -0.88 12.99 -17.52
CA LEU A 364 0.24 12.25 -18.10
C LEU A 364 1.44 12.37 -17.18
N GLY A 365 2.15 11.25 -16.96
CA GLY A 365 3.30 11.18 -16.07
C GLY A 365 4.46 10.40 -16.67
N ALA A 366 5.67 10.76 -16.27
CA ALA A 366 6.90 10.04 -16.58
C ALA A 366 7.81 10.02 -15.35
N ALA A 367 8.54 8.93 -15.16
CA ALA A 367 9.49 8.80 -14.06
C ALA A 367 10.69 7.93 -14.44
N ALA A 368 11.83 8.20 -13.81
CA ALA A 368 13.04 7.39 -13.92
C ALA A 368 13.55 7.05 -12.52
N TYR A 369 13.89 5.78 -12.30
CA TYR A 369 14.37 5.25 -11.03
C TYR A 369 15.72 4.59 -11.25
N LEU A 370 16.76 5.03 -10.54
CA LEU A 370 18.03 4.34 -10.44
C LEU A 370 18.02 3.49 -9.18
N VAL A 371 18.08 2.18 -9.34
CA VAL A 371 18.01 1.23 -8.21
C VAL A 371 19.29 0.41 -8.14
N GLY A 372 19.96 0.51 -7.01
CA GLY A 372 21.08 -0.36 -6.63
C GLY A 372 20.77 -1.14 -5.36
N ARG A 373 21.66 -2.04 -4.97
CA ARG A 373 21.59 -2.76 -3.69
C ARG A 373 22.43 -2.11 -2.61
N TYR A 374 22.00 -2.23 -1.37
CA TYR A 374 22.73 -1.68 -0.21
C TYR A 374 24.04 -2.45 0.04
N ALA A 375 23.96 -3.78 0.04
CA ALA A 375 25.08 -4.67 0.24
C ALA A 375 25.11 -5.76 -0.84
N THR A 376 26.30 -6.03 -1.38
CA THR A 376 26.52 -7.09 -2.38
C THR A 376 26.57 -8.47 -1.75
N GLY A 377 26.84 -8.56 -0.44
CA GLY A 377 26.79 -9.82 0.33
C GLY A 377 25.37 -10.39 0.52
N ASP A 378 24.34 -9.66 0.09
CA ASP A 378 22.94 -10.07 0.16
C ASP A 378 22.31 -10.01 -1.25
N ALA A 379 21.19 -10.70 -1.41
CA ALA A 379 20.50 -10.89 -2.68
C ALA A 379 19.78 -9.62 -3.14
N VAL A 380 19.44 -9.57 -4.43
CA VAL A 380 18.33 -8.73 -4.91
C VAL A 380 17.04 -9.43 -4.51
N TYR A 381 16.02 -8.70 -4.07
CA TYR A 381 14.74 -9.28 -3.68
C TYR A 381 13.64 -8.92 -4.67
N GLY A 382 12.86 -9.91 -5.07
CA GLY A 382 11.67 -9.79 -5.92
C GLY A 382 10.52 -10.58 -5.31
N GLY A 383 9.30 -10.06 -5.36
CA GLY A 383 8.13 -10.76 -4.80
C GLY A 383 8.20 -11.13 -3.31
N GLY A 384 9.08 -10.49 -2.52
CA GLY A 384 9.30 -10.79 -1.10
C GLY A 384 10.29 -11.92 -0.80
N LYS A 385 11.02 -12.42 -1.81
CA LYS A 385 12.04 -13.48 -1.69
C LYS A 385 13.36 -13.05 -2.33
N PRO A 386 14.51 -13.62 -1.91
CA PRO A 386 15.77 -13.42 -2.62
C PRO A 386 15.67 -14.01 -4.03
N LEU A 387 16.18 -13.28 -5.02
CA LEU A 387 16.32 -13.78 -6.39
C LEU A 387 17.54 -14.70 -6.46
N GLU A 388 17.34 -15.87 -7.06
CA GLU A 388 18.35 -16.92 -7.13
C GLU A 388 19.62 -16.42 -7.83
N GLY A 389 20.79 -16.81 -7.31
CA GLY A 389 22.07 -16.46 -7.90
C GLY A 389 22.41 -14.96 -7.88
N SER A 390 21.62 -14.10 -7.23
CA SER A 390 21.87 -12.65 -7.27
C SER A 390 22.89 -12.15 -6.23
N THR A 391 23.24 -12.96 -5.23
CA THR A 391 24.20 -12.63 -4.15
C THR A 391 25.64 -12.55 -4.65
N GLY A 392 26.43 -11.61 -4.12
CA GLY A 392 27.87 -11.47 -4.39
C GLY A 392 28.21 -10.69 -5.66
N HIS A 393 27.20 -10.22 -6.40
CA HIS A 393 27.37 -9.53 -7.67
C HIS A 393 27.35 -8.00 -7.53
N GLY A 394 27.33 -7.31 -8.68
CA GLY A 394 27.43 -5.87 -8.77
C GLY A 394 26.30 -5.08 -8.10
N ARG A 395 26.53 -3.78 -7.92
CA ARG A 395 25.64 -2.93 -7.12
C ARG A 395 24.40 -2.46 -7.89
N LEU A 396 24.50 -2.25 -9.19
CA LEU A 396 23.40 -1.73 -9.98
C LEU A 396 22.38 -2.84 -10.21
N THR A 397 21.15 -2.63 -9.75
CA THR A 397 20.07 -3.61 -9.93
C THR A 397 19.32 -3.33 -11.22
N ALA A 398 18.77 -2.12 -11.37
CA ALA A 398 18.10 -1.71 -12.59
C ALA A 398 17.96 -0.18 -12.69
N VAL A 399 17.83 0.30 -13.92
CA VAL A 399 17.20 1.59 -14.24
C VAL A 399 15.77 1.31 -14.68
N LEU A 400 14.78 1.87 -13.99
CA LEU A 400 13.36 1.76 -14.36
C LEU A 400 12.91 3.05 -15.03
N LEU A 401 12.36 2.94 -16.23
CA LEU A 401 11.77 4.06 -16.98
C LEU A 401 10.26 3.83 -17.07
N GLN A 402 9.47 4.78 -16.59
CA GLN A 402 8.02 4.66 -16.51
C GLN A 402 7.34 5.80 -17.26
N ALA A 403 6.28 5.46 -17.99
CA ALA A 403 5.30 6.40 -18.51
C ALA A 403 3.89 5.95 -18.10
N SER A 404 3.01 6.90 -17.79
CA SER A 404 1.65 6.62 -17.32
C SER A 404 0.65 7.66 -17.80
N ALA A 405 -0.60 7.23 -17.95
CA ALA A 405 -1.74 8.09 -18.22
C ALA A 405 -2.90 7.71 -17.30
N ARG A 406 -3.52 8.72 -16.68
CA ARG A 406 -4.78 8.57 -15.94
C ARG A 406 -5.84 9.45 -16.60
N VAL A 407 -7.01 8.91 -16.86
CA VAL A 407 -8.11 9.65 -17.48
C VAL A 407 -9.38 9.44 -16.66
N ALA A 408 -9.95 10.53 -16.16
CA ALA A 408 -11.27 10.53 -15.55
C ALA A 408 -12.33 10.47 -16.66
N LEU A 409 -12.88 9.28 -16.92
CA LEU A 409 -13.91 9.06 -17.95
C LEU A 409 -15.28 9.54 -17.48
N ALA A 410 -15.54 9.40 -16.18
CA ALA A 410 -16.69 9.96 -15.49
C ALA A 410 -16.32 10.22 -14.01
N ARG A 411 -17.23 10.82 -13.24
CA ARG A 411 -17.04 11.05 -11.79
C ARG A 411 -16.62 9.79 -11.03
N ASN A 412 -17.23 8.66 -11.41
CA ASN A 412 -17.07 7.36 -10.79
C ASN A 412 -16.28 6.36 -11.64
N LEU A 413 -15.68 6.78 -12.75
CA LEU A 413 -15.01 5.88 -13.70
C LEU A 413 -13.64 6.44 -14.12
N GLU A 414 -12.59 5.68 -13.81
CA GLU A 414 -11.20 6.03 -14.11
C GLU A 414 -10.56 4.98 -15.01
N LEU A 415 -9.87 5.45 -16.05
CA LEU A 415 -8.93 4.64 -16.84
C LEU A 415 -7.49 4.98 -16.43
N TYR A 416 -6.68 3.95 -16.20
CA TYR A 416 -5.26 4.07 -15.91
C TYR A 416 -4.46 3.19 -16.85
N ALA A 417 -3.40 3.72 -17.44
CA ALA A 417 -2.44 2.97 -18.24
C ALA A 417 -1.02 3.30 -17.79
N SER A 418 -0.13 2.30 -17.77
CA SER A 418 1.30 2.52 -17.50
C SER A 418 2.17 1.51 -18.24
N VAL A 419 3.36 1.94 -18.63
CA VAL A 419 4.44 1.07 -19.10
C VAL A 419 5.68 1.34 -18.27
N VAL A 420 6.39 0.27 -17.89
CA VAL A 420 7.67 0.35 -17.19
C VAL A 420 8.69 -0.51 -17.93
N ARG A 421 9.80 0.10 -18.37
CA ARG A 421 10.96 -0.61 -18.90
C ARG A 421 12.02 -0.70 -17.82
N ALA A 422 12.41 -1.91 -17.45
CA ALA A 422 13.55 -2.17 -16.59
C ALA A 422 14.77 -2.52 -17.42
N LEU A 423 15.80 -1.69 -17.32
CA LEU A 423 17.14 -1.91 -17.86
C LEU A 423 18.01 -2.48 -16.75
N THR A 424 18.39 -3.74 -16.87
CA THR A 424 19.06 -4.48 -15.81
C THR A 424 20.53 -4.12 -15.67
N GLY A 425 20.99 -4.01 -14.43
CA GLY A 425 22.41 -3.81 -14.11
C GLY A 425 23.15 -5.13 -13.86
N ASP A 426 24.45 -5.01 -13.60
CA ASP A 426 25.36 -6.10 -13.26
C ASP A 426 24.90 -6.95 -12.07
N GLY A 427 24.13 -6.37 -11.15
CA GLY A 427 23.54 -7.08 -10.03
C GLY A 427 22.45 -8.09 -10.43
N VAL A 428 21.86 -7.96 -11.61
CA VAL A 428 20.80 -8.84 -12.10
C VAL A 428 21.29 -9.71 -13.26
N THR A 429 22.06 -9.13 -14.19
CA THR A 429 22.57 -9.85 -15.36
C THR A 429 23.59 -10.93 -15.00
N ALA A 430 24.38 -10.75 -13.92
CA ALA A 430 25.29 -11.78 -13.44
C ALA A 430 24.56 -13.05 -12.93
N ALA A 431 23.30 -12.92 -12.53
CA ALA A 431 22.42 -14.03 -12.15
C ALA A 431 21.65 -14.63 -13.34
N GLY A 432 22.01 -14.26 -14.58
CA GLY A 432 21.30 -14.65 -15.80
C GLY A 432 20.01 -13.86 -16.06
N GLY A 433 19.76 -12.79 -15.31
CA GLY A 433 18.63 -11.91 -15.53
C GLY A 433 18.77 -11.06 -16.79
N LYS A 434 17.64 -10.59 -17.30
CA LYS A 434 17.53 -9.76 -18.49
C LYS A 434 16.59 -8.58 -18.26
N ASP A 435 16.68 -7.59 -19.15
CA ASP A 435 15.71 -6.51 -19.20
C ASP A 435 14.28 -7.02 -19.28
N SER A 436 13.36 -6.25 -18.70
CA SER A 436 11.95 -6.62 -18.65
C SER A 436 11.08 -5.40 -18.92
N THR A 437 9.96 -5.63 -19.61
CA THR A 437 8.93 -4.63 -19.80
C THR A 437 7.68 -5.07 -19.05
N TYR A 438 7.05 -4.13 -18.37
CA TYR A 438 5.76 -4.29 -17.73
C TYR A 438 4.76 -3.32 -18.35
N GLY A 439 3.57 -3.81 -18.66
CA GLY A 439 2.45 -3.01 -19.15
C GLY A 439 1.25 -3.18 -18.22
N ARG A 440 0.47 -2.11 -18.03
CA ARG A 440 -0.79 -2.14 -17.29
C ARG A 440 -1.83 -1.29 -18.01
N LEU A 441 -3.04 -1.83 -18.10
CA LEU A 441 -4.26 -1.11 -18.40
C LEU A 441 -5.29 -1.44 -17.32
N GLN A 442 -5.94 -0.45 -16.74
CA GLN A 442 -6.90 -0.64 -15.66
C GLN A 442 -8.09 0.28 -15.82
N LEU A 443 -9.28 -0.29 -15.74
CA LEU A 443 -10.53 0.45 -15.58
C LEU A 443 -11.02 0.27 -14.14
N THR A 444 -11.43 1.35 -13.47
CA THR A 444 -11.95 1.30 -12.11
C THR A 444 -13.21 2.12 -11.99
N ALA A 445 -14.28 1.49 -11.54
CA ALA A 445 -15.53 2.13 -11.17
C ALA A 445 -15.72 2.12 -9.65
N ARG A 446 -16.12 3.23 -9.05
CA ARG A 446 -16.46 3.33 -7.62
C ARG A 446 -17.72 4.11 -7.42
N PHE A 447 -18.64 3.61 -6.62
CA PHE A 447 -19.84 4.37 -6.26
C PHE A 447 -20.07 4.37 -4.77
#